data_AF-A0A177YH04-F1
#
_entry.id   AF-A0A177YH04-F1
#
_cell.length_a   1.000
_cell.length_b   1.000
_cell.length_c   1.000
_cell.angle_alpha   90.00
_cell.angle_beta   90.00
_cell.angle_gamma   90.00
#
_symmetry.space_group_name_H-M   'P 1'
#
loop_
_entity.id
_entity.type
_entity.pdbx_description
1 polymer ?
#
loop_
_entity_poly.entity_id
_entity_poly.type
_entity_poly.pdbx_seq_one_letter_code
_entity_poly.pdbx_strand_id
1 'polypeptide(L)'
;MFFFGGAALWALSTRLPLTWVLAAISAVLIVVFAWAGVTTVVSAIPLAYLCIWLGQSLPFRSIGAKNDISYGVYLYAFPLQQLLVFGGLASLNPWAFSIIAAVLAVGAGYSSCKLIEQPALRLKSWSPSRRMKGASGRSPVGPGIRA
;
A
#
# COMPACT_ATOMS: atom_id res chain seq x y z
N MET A 1 2.89 -15.36 4.97
CA MET A 1 2.75 -16.20 3.75
C MET A 1 2.44 -15.37 2.51
N PHE A 2 1.40 -14.52 2.51
CA PHE A 2 1.03 -13.70 1.35
C PHE A 2 2.12 -12.73 0.87
N PHE A 3 2.83 -12.07 1.79
CA PHE A 3 3.95 -11.18 1.45
C PHE A 3 5.06 -11.88 0.65
N PHE A 4 5.46 -13.09 1.06
CA PHE A 4 6.48 -13.87 0.36
C PHE A 4 6.02 -14.36 -1.02
N GLY A 5 4.75 -14.77 -1.15
CA GLY A 5 4.17 -15.11 -2.45
C GLY A 5 4.18 -13.93 -3.42
N GLY A 6 3.83 -12.73 -2.93
CA GLY A 6 3.92 -11.49 -3.70
C GLY A 6 5.37 -11.12 -4.05
N ALA A 7 6.31 -11.24 -3.11
CA ALA A 7 7.73 -10.95 -3.35
C ALA A 7 8.35 -11.89 -4.38
N ALA A 8 8.01 -13.18 -4.34
CA ALA A 8 8.45 -14.16 -5.34
C ALA A 8 7.87 -13.82 -6.73
N LEU A 9 6.59 -13.44 -6.80
CA LEU A 9 5.97 -13.04 -8.06
C LEU A 9 6.55 -11.73 -8.60
N TRP A 10 6.90 -10.79 -7.73
CA TRP A 10 7.59 -9.57 -8.09
C TRP A 10 9.01 -9.86 -8.61
N ALA A 11 9.74 -10.79 -8.00
CA ALA A 11 11.04 -11.22 -8.52
C ALA A 11 10.96 -11.85 -9.93
N LEU A 12 9.83 -12.51 -10.25
CA LEU A 12 9.55 -13.04 -11.60
C LEU A 12 8.81 -12.05 -12.51
N SER A 13 8.46 -10.85 -12.05
CA SER A 13 7.59 -9.91 -12.77
C SER A 13 8.18 -9.43 -14.09
N THR A 14 9.51 -9.44 -14.24
CA THR A 14 10.21 -9.08 -15.49
C THR A 14 9.99 -10.07 -16.63
N ARG A 15 9.47 -11.27 -16.35
CA ARG A 15 9.20 -12.32 -17.35
C ARG A 15 7.74 -12.69 -17.51
N LEU A 16 6.84 -12.10 -16.72
CA LEU A 16 5.42 -12.44 -16.73
C LEU A 16 4.66 -11.55 -17.72
N PRO A 17 4.03 -12.11 -18.76
CA PRO A 17 3.18 -11.33 -19.65
C PRO A 17 1.92 -10.88 -18.88
N LEU A 18 1.66 -9.58 -18.85
CA LEU A 18 0.44 -9.01 -18.28
C LEU A 18 -0.71 -9.09 -19.28
N THR A 19 -1.34 -10.26 -19.38
CA THR A 19 -2.49 -10.49 -20.26
C THR A 19 -3.77 -10.63 -19.45
N TRP A 20 -4.89 -10.18 -20.04
CA TRP A 20 -6.20 -10.29 -19.41
C TRP A 20 -6.61 -11.75 -19.16
N VAL A 21 -6.11 -12.69 -19.98
CA VAL A 21 -6.38 -14.14 -19.84
C VAL A 21 -5.81 -14.67 -18.53
N LEU A 22 -4.54 -14.37 -18.23
CA LEU A 22 -3.93 -14.77 -16.96
C LEU A 22 -4.59 -14.09 -15.76
N ALA A 23 -5.10 -12.87 -15.93
CA ALA A 23 -5.87 -12.17 -14.89
C ALA A 23 -7.21 -12.88 -14.62
N ALA A 24 -7.93 -13.29 -15.68
CA ALA A 24 -9.15 -14.06 -15.55
C ALA A 24 -8.90 -15.43 -14.87
N ILE A 25 -7.86 -16.15 -15.29
CA ILE A 25 -7.45 -17.42 -14.63
C ILE A 25 -7.13 -17.18 -13.16
N SER A 26 -6.40 -16.10 -12.84
CA SER A 26 -6.07 -15.74 -11.46
C SER A 26 -7.33 -15.45 -10.64
N ALA A 27 -8.31 -14.73 -11.19
CA ALA A 27 -9.58 -14.47 -10.53
C ALA A 27 -10.36 -15.76 -10.24
N VAL A 28 -10.41 -16.69 -11.20
CA VAL A 28 -11.04 -18.01 -11.02
C VAL A 28 -10.33 -18.80 -9.91
N LEU A 29 -9.00 -18.85 -9.92
CA LEU A 29 -8.22 -19.57 -8.90
C LEU A 29 -8.45 -19.00 -7.49
N ILE A 30 -8.57 -17.68 -7.34
CA ILE A 30 -8.86 -17.05 -6.04
C ILE A 30 -10.21 -17.53 -5.51
N VAL A 31 -11.25 -17.56 -6.36
CA VAL A 31 -12.58 -18.06 -5.96
C VAL A 31 -12.48 -19.53 -5.58
N VAL A 32 -11.88 -20.38 -6.42
CA VAL A 32 -11.73 -21.82 -6.15
C VAL A 32 -10.98 -22.06 -4.84
N PHE A 33 -9.89 -21.35 -4.58
CA PHE A 33 -9.12 -21.48 -3.35
C PHE A 33 -9.88 -20.99 -2.12
N ALA A 34 -10.67 -19.91 -2.25
CA ALA A 34 -11.52 -19.44 -1.16
C ALA A 34 -12.60 -20.48 -0.81
N TRP A 35 -13.25 -21.08 -1.82
CA TRP A 35 -14.24 -22.15 -1.62
C TRP A 35 -13.62 -23.42 -1.02
N ALA A 36 -12.40 -23.76 -1.43
CA ALA A 36 -11.66 -24.92 -0.92
C ALA A 36 -10.96 -24.65 0.44
N GLY A 37 -11.04 -23.44 0.99
CA GLY A 37 -10.40 -23.07 2.26
C GLY A 37 -8.87 -23.00 2.22
N VAL A 38 -8.27 -22.91 1.03
CA VAL A 38 -6.81 -22.87 0.84
C VAL A 38 -6.28 -21.46 1.11
N THR A 39 -5.68 -21.25 2.28
CA THR A 39 -5.13 -19.95 2.72
C THR A 39 -3.59 -19.90 2.68
N THR A 40 -2.95 -20.87 2.02
CA THR A 40 -1.49 -21.02 1.97
C THR A 40 -0.85 -20.08 0.94
N VAL A 41 0.49 -20.13 0.83
CA VAL A 41 1.28 -19.38 -0.18
C VAL A 41 0.76 -19.59 -1.61
N VAL A 42 0.19 -20.76 -1.92
CA VAL A 42 -0.38 -21.07 -3.24
C VAL A 42 -1.49 -20.10 -3.61
N SER A 43 -2.33 -19.70 -2.65
CA SER A 43 -3.40 -18.73 -2.87
C SER A 43 -2.90 -17.29 -3.05
N ALA A 44 -1.68 -17.00 -2.57
CA ALA A 44 -1.08 -15.68 -2.68
C ALA A 44 -0.61 -15.34 -4.10
N ILE A 45 -0.22 -16.36 -4.87
CA ILE A 45 0.30 -16.21 -6.25
C ILE A 45 -0.76 -15.61 -7.19
N PRO A 46 -1.96 -16.21 -7.37
CA PRO A 46 -2.98 -15.63 -8.25
C PRO A 46 -3.47 -14.27 -7.72
N LEU A 47 -3.55 -14.10 -6.40
CA LEU A 47 -3.89 -12.80 -5.81
C LEU A 47 -2.87 -11.71 -6.17
N ALA A 48 -1.58 -12.01 -6.04
CA ALA A 48 -0.52 -11.07 -6.39
C ALA A 48 -0.54 -10.71 -7.89
N TYR A 49 -0.71 -11.69 -8.78
CA TYR A 49 -0.82 -11.43 -10.21
C TYR A 49 -2.01 -10.52 -10.53
N LEU A 50 -3.18 -10.84 -9.97
CA LEU A 50 -4.39 -10.05 -10.20
C LEU A 50 -4.23 -8.61 -9.66
N CYS A 51 -3.63 -8.42 -8.49
CA CYS A 51 -3.33 -7.10 -7.94
C CYS A 51 -2.41 -6.27 -8.86
N ILE A 52 -1.34 -6.88 -9.40
CA ILE A 52 -0.42 -6.20 -10.32
C ILE A 52 -1.12 -5.84 -11.62
N TRP A 53 -1.92 -6.77 -12.17
CA TRP A 53 -2.68 -6.52 -13.39
C TRP A 53 -3.70 -5.39 -13.22
N LEU A 54 -4.48 -5.42 -12.14
CA LEU A 54 -5.42 -4.34 -11.80
C LEU A 54 -4.69 -3.00 -11.61
N GLY A 55 -3.56 -2.98 -10.90
CA GLY A 55 -2.77 -1.77 -10.69
C GLY A 55 -2.24 -1.14 -11.98
N GLN A 56 -1.92 -1.96 -12.99
CA GLN A 56 -1.49 -1.47 -14.30
C GLN A 56 -2.64 -1.07 -15.21
N SER A 57 -3.75 -1.82 -15.18
CA SER A 57 -4.88 -1.67 -16.11
C SER A 57 -5.89 -0.60 -15.69
N LEU A 58 -6.05 -0.31 -14.39
CA LEU A 58 -7.04 0.68 -13.94
C LEU A 58 -6.52 2.13 -14.04
N PRO A 59 -7.40 3.10 -14.36
CA PRO A 59 -7.03 4.51 -14.54
C PRO A 59 -6.80 5.26 -13.21
N PHE A 60 -6.73 4.56 -12.08
CA PHE A 60 -6.66 5.15 -10.73
C PHE A 60 -5.24 5.49 -10.27
N ARG A 61 -4.28 5.62 -11.18
CA ARG A 61 -2.87 5.92 -10.84
C ARG A 61 -2.68 7.23 -10.08
N SER A 62 -3.63 8.17 -10.18
CA SER A 62 -3.60 9.44 -9.44
C SER A 62 -4.15 9.33 -8.01
N ILE A 63 -4.95 8.30 -7.72
CA ILE A 63 -5.51 8.04 -6.38
C ILE A 63 -4.39 7.40 -5.56
N GLY A 64 -3.95 8.06 -4.48
CA GLY A 64 -2.82 7.58 -3.68
C GLY A 64 -1.46 8.22 -4.02
N ALA A 65 -1.31 8.82 -5.20
CA ALA A 65 0.00 9.30 -5.69
C ALA A 65 0.58 10.50 -4.94
N LYS A 66 -0.28 11.33 -4.35
CA LYS A 66 0.13 12.49 -3.52
C LYS A 66 -0.11 12.28 -2.03
N ASN A 67 -1.04 11.38 -1.70
CA ASN A 67 -1.69 11.23 -0.40
C ASN A 67 -1.99 9.75 -0.18
N ASP A 68 -1.38 9.11 0.81
CA ASP A 68 -1.58 7.68 1.06
C ASP A 68 -2.87 7.43 1.87
N ILE A 69 -4.01 7.45 1.18
CA ILE A 69 -5.31 7.16 1.81
C ILE A 69 -5.31 5.74 2.40
N SER A 70 -4.64 4.78 1.75
CA SER A 70 -4.51 3.40 2.26
C SER A 70 -3.85 3.35 3.63
N TYR A 71 -2.85 4.21 3.88
CA TYR A 71 -2.23 4.33 5.19
C TYR A 71 -3.22 4.80 6.26
N GLY A 72 -4.02 5.83 5.94
CA GLY A 72 -5.09 6.31 6.83
C GLY A 72 -6.12 5.21 7.12
N VAL A 73 -6.59 4.52 6.09
CA VAL A 73 -7.54 3.40 6.24
C VAL A 73 -6.96 2.30 7.13
N TYR A 74 -5.70 1.93 6.92
CA TYR A 74 -5.00 0.95 7.75
C TYR A 74 -4.96 1.36 9.23
N LEU A 75 -4.69 2.64 9.50
CA LEU A 75 -4.63 3.17 10.86
C LEU A 75 -5.99 3.17 11.57
N TYR A 76 -7.08 3.52 10.86
CA TYR A 76 -8.40 3.72 11.46
C TYR A 76 -9.33 2.51 11.37
N ALA A 77 -9.09 1.54 10.49
CA ALA A 77 -10.01 0.42 10.27
C ALA A 77 -10.30 -0.38 11.55
N PHE A 78 -9.25 -0.82 12.25
CA PHE A 78 -9.40 -1.59 13.48
C PHE A 78 -10.08 -0.80 14.62
N PRO A 79 -9.61 0.40 15.03
CA PRO A 79 -10.25 1.12 16.13
C PRO A 79 -11.69 1.50 15.81
N LEU A 80 -12.03 1.83 14.55
CA LEU A 80 -13.42 2.09 14.18
C LEU A 80 -14.29 0.84 14.26
N GLN A 81 -13.79 -0.31 13.84
CA GLN A 81 -14.51 -1.58 14.04
C GLN A 81 -14.77 -1.86 15.52
N GLN A 82 -13.78 -1.63 16.40
CA GLN A 82 -13.97 -1.79 17.84
C GLN A 82 -15.01 -0.81 18.39
N LEU A 83 -14.97 0.46 17.98
CA LEU A 83 -15.98 1.45 18.38
C LEU A 83 -17.39 1.07 17.93
N LEU A 84 -17.56 0.52 16.72
CA LEU A 84 -18.85 0.03 16.24
C LEU A 84 -19.34 -1.15 17.08
N VAL A 85 -18.45 -2.08 17.43
CA VAL A 85 -18.77 -3.21 18.31
C VAL A 85 -19.22 -2.72 19.68
N PHE A 86 -18.46 -1.83 20.33
CA PHE A 86 -18.83 -1.23 21.62
C PHE A 86 -20.10 -0.38 21.54
N GLY A 87 -20.36 0.25 20.39
CA GLY A 87 -21.59 1.00 20.10
C GLY A 87 -22.82 0.13 19.85
N GLY A 88 -22.72 -1.20 20.00
CA GLY A 88 -23.85 -2.13 19.89
C GLY A 88 -24.15 -2.61 18.48
N LEU A 89 -23.30 -2.30 17.48
CA LEU A 89 -23.50 -2.75 16.09
C LEU A 89 -22.97 -4.17 15.83
N ALA A 90 -22.44 -4.85 16.85
CA ALA A 90 -21.92 -6.22 16.75
C ALA A 90 -22.98 -7.26 16.31
N SER A 91 -24.26 -6.98 16.56
CA SER A 91 -25.39 -7.86 16.19
C SER A 91 -25.84 -7.71 14.74
N LEU A 92 -25.28 -6.75 13.99
CA LEU A 92 -25.59 -6.58 12.59
C LEU A 92 -25.11 -7.78 11.76
N ASN A 93 -25.76 -7.99 10.61
CA ASN A 93 -25.26 -8.90 9.59
C ASN A 93 -23.79 -8.55 9.27
N PRO A 94 -22.86 -9.52 9.21
CA PRO A 94 -21.44 -9.30 8.92
C PRO A 94 -21.18 -8.45 7.67
N TRP A 95 -22.02 -8.57 6.64
CA TRP A 95 -21.92 -7.77 5.43
C TRP A 95 -22.26 -6.30 5.68
N ALA A 96 -23.36 -6.04 6.39
CA ALA A 96 -23.78 -4.69 6.76
C ALA A 96 -22.76 -4.02 7.69
N PHE A 97 -22.28 -4.75 8.69
CA PHE A 97 -21.23 -4.30 9.60
C PHE A 97 -19.94 -3.95 8.82
N SER A 98 -19.50 -4.82 7.91
CA SER A 98 -18.29 -4.61 7.12
C SER A 98 -18.39 -3.40 6.20
N ILE A 99 -19.54 -3.17 5.55
CA ILE A 99 -19.78 -2.00 4.70
C ILE A 99 -19.72 -0.72 5.54
N ILE A 100 -20.42 -0.68 6.69
CA ILE A 100 -20.42 0.49 7.58
C ILE A 100 -18.99 0.78 8.07
N ALA A 101 -18.29 -0.25 8.55
CA ALA A 101 -16.91 -0.12 9.01
C ALA A 101 -15.97 0.37 7.90
N ALA A 102 -16.11 -0.15 6.67
CA ALA A 102 -15.31 0.26 5.53
C ALA A 102 -15.56 1.73 5.15
N VAL A 103 -16.83 2.16 5.09
CA VAL A 103 -17.19 3.56 4.78
C VAL A 103 -16.61 4.51 5.82
N LEU A 104 -16.74 4.19 7.10
CA LEU A 104 -16.21 5.02 8.18
C LEU A 104 -14.67 5.05 8.16
N ALA A 105 -14.01 3.91 7.93
CA ALA A 105 -12.55 3.83 7.85
C ALA A 105 -12.00 4.63 6.67
N VAL A 106 -12.63 4.53 5.50
CA VAL A 106 -12.28 5.34 4.31
C VAL A 106 -12.51 6.82 4.57
N GLY A 107 -13.65 7.20 5.16
CA GLY A 107 -13.94 8.60 5.51
C GLY A 107 -12.94 9.20 6.50
N ALA A 108 -12.63 8.46 7.57
CA ALA A 108 -11.65 8.87 8.58
C ALA A 108 -10.22 8.93 8.00
N GLY A 109 -9.82 7.91 7.24
CA GLY A 109 -8.51 7.86 6.58
C GLY A 109 -8.33 9.00 5.58
N TYR A 110 -9.34 9.28 4.76
CA TYR A 110 -9.32 10.41 3.82
C TYR A 110 -9.23 11.75 4.56
N SER A 111 -10.03 11.93 5.61
CA SER A 111 -10.05 13.16 6.40
C SER A 111 -8.72 13.42 7.09
N SER A 112 -8.12 12.38 7.68
CA SER A 112 -6.81 12.45 8.33
C SER A 112 -5.69 12.77 7.33
N CYS A 113 -5.70 12.12 6.16
CA CYS A 113 -4.73 12.38 5.11
C CYS A 113 -4.82 13.85 4.60
N LYS A 114 -6.02 14.41 4.52
CA LYS A 114 -6.21 15.80 4.08
C LYS A 114 -5.88 16.83 5.16
N LEU A 115 -6.27 16.57 6.41
CA LEU A 115 -6.20 17.55 7.51
C LEU A 115 -4.89 17.49 8.30
N ILE A 116 -4.23 16.33 8.36
CA ILE A 116 -3.05 16.11 9.20
C ILE A 116 -1.81 15.91 8.33
N GLU A 117 -1.89 14.97 7.39
CA GLU A 117 -0.72 14.55 6.62
C GLU A 117 -0.24 15.63 5.64
N GLN A 118 -1.16 16.28 4.91
CA GLN A 118 -0.79 17.38 4.00
C GLN A 118 -0.11 18.56 4.72
N PRO A 119 -0.62 19.08 5.86
CA PRO A 119 0.10 20.10 6.62
C PRO A 119 1.45 19.63 7.18
N ALA A 120 1.52 18.39 7.69
CA ALA A 120 2.75 17.84 8.26
C ALA A 120 3.86 17.69 7.22
N LEU A 121 3.53 17.21 6.01
CA LEU A 121 4.48 17.11 4.90
C LEU A 121 4.95 18.49 4.40
N ARG A 122 4.09 19.51 4.47
CA ARG A 122 4.47 20.89 4.14
C ARG A 122 5.48 21.48 5.13
N LEU A 123 5.47 21.02 6.38
CA LEU A 123 6.42 21.43 7.43
C LEU A 123 7.75 20.66 7.32
N LYS A 124 7.79 19.51 6.64
CA LYS A 124 8.99 18.67 6.46
C LYS A 124 10.11 19.36 5.65
N SER A 125 9.80 20.42 4.88
CA SER A 125 10.84 21.23 4.22
C SER A 125 11.73 22.00 5.21
N TRP A 126 11.38 22.02 6.50
CA TRP A 126 12.21 22.57 7.56
C TRP A 126 13.14 21.48 8.13
N SER A 127 14.23 21.20 7.42
CA SER A 127 15.34 20.38 7.94
C SER A 127 16.53 21.29 8.29
N PRO A 128 16.98 21.32 9.57
CA PRO A 128 18.18 22.04 9.99
C PRO A 128 19.48 21.52 9.31
N SER A 129 19.42 20.31 8.72
CA SER A 129 20.59 19.59 8.23
C SER A 129 21.17 20.11 6.91
N ARG A 130 20.57 21.12 6.27
CA ARG A 130 21.19 21.81 5.13
C ARG A 130 22.39 22.69 5.52
N ARG A 131 22.58 23.00 6.80
CA ARG A 131 23.68 23.87 7.25
C ARG A 131 25.04 23.16 7.36
N MET A 132 25.07 21.83 7.35
CA MET A 132 26.33 21.06 7.54
C MET A 132 27.08 20.71 6.25
N LYS A 133 26.47 20.83 5.06
CA LYS A 133 27.16 20.58 3.77
C LYS A 133 28.05 21.73 3.29
N GLY A 134 28.08 22.86 3.99
CA GLY A 134 28.93 24.02 3.65
C GLY A 134 30.35 23.98 4.21
N ALA A 135 30.67 23.04 5.12
CA ALA A 135 31.92 23.08 5.90
C ALA A 135 33.03 22.12 5.42
N SER A 136 32.77 21.19 4.48
CA SER A 136 33.78 20.19 4.07
C SER A 136 34.47 20.47 2.71
N GLY A 137 34.41 21.71 2.22
CA GLY A 137 34.83 22.09 0.86
C GLY A 137 36.23 22.68 0.70
N ARG A 138 37.18 22.45 1.62
CA ARG A 138 38.57 22.91 1.43
C ARG A 138 39.57 21.83 1.88
N SER A 139 39.97 20.96 0.95
CA SER A 139 41.28 20.31 1.00
C SER A 139 42.21 21.01 0.01
N PRO A 140 43.43 21.40 0.40
CA PRO A 140 44.38 22.06 -0.49
C PRO A 140 44.96 21.06 -1.50
N VAL A 141 45.13 21.57 -2.72
CA VAL A 141 45.76 20.93 -3.88
C VAL A 141 47.16 20.41 -3.53
N GLY A 142 47.43 19.14 -3.78
CA GLY A 142 48.78 18.56 -3.81
C GLY A 142 49.25 18.40 -5.27
N PRO A 143 50.49 18.79 -5.63
CA PRO A 143 50.94 18.80 -7.01
C PRO A 143 51.26 17.39 -7.52
N GLY A 144 50.82 17.10 -8.74
CA GLY A 144 51.13 15.87 -9.45
C GLY A 144 52.61 15.78 -9.81
N ILE A 145 53.18 14.58 -9.62
CA ILE A 145 54.47 14.21 -10.19
C ILE A 145 54.23 13.00 -11.10
N ARG A 146 54.46 13.22 -12.39
CA ARG A 146 54.70 12.19 -13.40
C ARG A 146 56.16 11.74 -13.25
N ALA A 147 56.38 10.44 -13.20
CA ALA A 147 57.59 9.77 -13.68
C ALA A 147 57.19 8.37 -14.12
#